data_AF-A8F7X1-F1
#
_entry.id   AF-A8F7X1-F1
#
_cell.length_a   1.000
_cell.length_b   1.000
_cell.length_c   1.000
_cell.angle_alpha   90.00
_cell.angle_beta   90.00
_cell.angle_gamma   90.00
#
_symmetry.space_group_name_H-M   'P 1'
#
loop_
_entity.id
_entity.type
_entity.pdbx_description
1 polymer ?
#
loop_
_entity_poly.entity_id
_entity_poly.type
_entity_poly.pdbx_seq_one_letter_code
_entity_poly.pdbx_strand_id
1 'polypeptide(L)'
;MRKTGQFLFSLIVFMAAILVAVALFGIVYFLFAESLKAIKEVGSDLFSANWFPVWDEPEFGIRTMLLNSLLLTIWTSVVVWIIGIIVAFYLHSYAGKNEKEFMLRIFEFVSGIPSVVLGFFGVVVLAPVLLKVGAWTGQNFLNASLMLSVFTLPFMISLSYQSLEKVPKEISYAAVAIGAKQLSVMVVELRYAMPGIVNSMMNVFNRIFGETMIVLMVSGGSNMLVKSFFDPIRPLTATLGSEMGEVEIGSVHYSALFFIGFLLLIISLLLTVLANYIVRWRERWIRG
;
A
#
# COMPACT_ATOMS: atom_id res chain seq x y z
N MET A 1 29.45 30.88 21.91
CA MET A 1 28.41 30.99 20.85
C MET A 1 28.09 29.65 20.16
N ARG A 2 29.07 28.82 19.75
CA ARG A 2 28.80 27.48 19.15
C ARG A 2 28.07 26.48 20.07
N LYS A 3 28.38 26.43 21.36
CA LYS A 3 27.75 25.49 22.33
C LYS A 3 26.26 25.80 22.59
N THR A 4 25.88 27.07 22.64
CA THR A 4 24.48 27.49 22.86
C THR A 4 23.60 27.15 21.65
N GLY A 5 24.12 27.32 20.42
CA GLY A 5 23.39 26.94 19.20
C GLY A 5 23.18 25.43 19.07
N GLN A 6 24.19 24.62 19.43
CA GLN A 6 24.07 23.16 19.45
C GLN A 6 23.06 22.67 20.51
N PHE A 7 23.06 23.28 21.70
CA PHE A 7 22.09 22.97 22.74
C PHE A 7 20.65 23.29 22.31
N LEU A 8 20.42 24.49 21.76
CA LEU A 8 19.11 24.90 21.25
C LEU A 8 18.63 23.98 20.12
N PHE A 9 19.51 23.64 19.18
CA PHE A 9 19.19 22.71 18.11
C PHE A 9 18.81 21.32 18.64
N SER A 10 19.61 20.76 19.56
CA SER A 10 19.32 19.47 20.18
C SER A 10 17.99 19.49 20.96
N LEU A 11 17.69 20.58 21.65
CA LEU A 11 16.44 20.73 22.39
C LEU A 11 15.23 20.77 21.46
N ILE A 12 15.32 21.52 20.34
CA ILE A 12 14.24 21.59 19.34
C ILE A 12 13.99 20.22 18.72
N VAL A 13 15.05 19.51 18.30
CA VAL A 13 14.92 18.17 17.71
C VAL A 13 14.33 17.19 18.72
N PHE A 14 14.75 17.24 19.99
CA PHE A 14 14.21 16.38 21.04
C PHE A 14 12.73 16.65 21.33
N MET A 15 12.34 17.93 21.44
CA MET A 15 10.94 18.32 21.62
C MET A 15 10.08 17.91 20.43
N ALA A 16 10.57 18.05 19.21
CA ALA A 16 9.87 17.60 18.00
C ALA A 16 9.70 16.08 17.99
N ALA A 17 10.73 15.32 18.37
CA ALA A 17 10.66 13.86 18.46
C ALA A 17 9.63 13.41 19.52
N ILE A 18 9.61 14.05 20.70
CA ILE A 18 8.61 13.78 21.73
C ILE A 18 7.20 14.10 21.22
N LEU A 19 7.01 15.26 20.59
CA LEU A 19 5.71 15.66 20.08
C LEU A 19 5.16 14.65 19.07
N VAL A 20 6.00 14.19 18.14
CA VAL A 20 5.62 13.15 17.17
C VAL A 20 5.29 11.82 17.87
N ALA A 21 6.11 11.40 18.84
CA ALA A 21 5.86 10.17 19.59
C ALA A 21 4.54 10.22 20.37
N VAL A 22 4.26 11.34 21.05
CA VAL A 22 3.01 11.57 21.79
C VAL A 22 1.82 11.61 20.83
N ALA A 23 1.94 12.27 19.68
CA ALA A 23 0.87 12.30 18.68
C ALA A 23 0.55 10.91 18.12
N LEU A 24 1.58 10.12 17.76
CA LEU A 24 1.40 8.75 17.28
C LEU A 24 0.76 7.85 18.34
N PHE A 25 1.26 7.92 19.58
CA PHE A 25 0.65 7.18 20.69
C PHE A 25 -0.78 7.63 20.94
N GLY A 26 -1.04 8.94 20.87
CA GLY A 26 -2.38 9.52 21.00
C GLY A 26 -3.36 8.99 19.96
N ILE A 27 -2.94 8.88 18.69
CA ILE A 27 -3.77 8.28 17.62
C ILE A 27 -4.09 6.82 17.93
N VAL A 28 -3.09 6.02 18.30
CA VAL A 28 -3.29 4.60 18.64
C VAL A 28 -4.22 4.45 19.84
N TYR A 29 -3.98 5.23 20.89
CA TYR A 29 -4.80 5.25 22.09
C TYR A 29 -6.24 5.66 21.78
N PHE A 30 -6.43 6.72 20.99
CA PHE A 30 -7.75 7.21 20.61
C PHE A 30 -8.54 6.17 19.80
N LEU A 31 -7.93 5.58 18.78
CA LEU A 31 -8.56 4.51 17.99
C LEU A 31 -8.95 3.30 18.86
N PHE A 32 -8.04 2.89 19.75
CA PHE A 32 -8.31 1.80 20.66
C PHE A 32 -9.46 2.13 21.63
N ALA A 33 -9.40 3.29 22.29
CA ALA A 33 -10.41 3.73 23.26
C ALA A 33 -11.81 3.81 22.64
N GLU A 34 -11.92 4.42 21.47
CA GLU A 34 -13.20 4.53 20.74
C GLU A 34 -13.70 3.17 20.24
N SER A 35 -12.82 2.20 19.97
CA SER A 35 -13.20 0.84 19.57
C SER A 35 -13.74 -0.04 20.71
N LEU A 36 -13.53 0.34 21.98
CA LEU A 36 -13.87 -0.51 23.13
C LEU A 36 -15.36 -0.81 23.26
N LYS A 37 -16.22 0.14 22.87
CA LYS A 37 -17.67 -0.05 22.96
C LYS A 37 -18.12 -1.18 22.02
N ALA A 38 -17.67 -1.18 20.77
CA ALA A 38 -17.93 -2.24 19.80
C ALA A 38 -17.34 -3.58 20.26
N ILE A 39 -16.10 -3.60 20.77
CA ILE A 39 -15.49 -4.84 21.30
C ILE A 39 -16.33 -5.45 22.43
N LYS A 40 -16.90 -4.63 23.31
CA LYS A 40 -17.70 -5.09 24.45
C LYS A 40 -19.13 -5.49 24.07
N GLU A 41 -19.79 -4.70 23.23
CA GLU A 41 -21.20 -4.88 22.90
C GLU A 41 -21.42 -5.89 21.77
N VAL A 42 -20.52 -5.92 20.77
CA VAL A 42 -20.61 -6.85 19.63
C VAL A 42 -19.77 -8.12 19.86
N GLY A 43 -18.64 -8.00 20.56
CA GLY A 43 -17.81 -9.16 20.90
C GLY A 43 -17.23 -9.90 19.68
N SER A 44 -17.40 -11.22 19.64
CA SER A 44 -16.88 -12.08 18.56
C SER A 44 -17.54 -11.81 17.20
N ASP A 45 -18.75 -11.24 17.19
CA ASP A 45 -19.51 -11.03 15.97
C ASP A 45 -18.93 -9.92 15.09
N LEU A 46 -17.95 -9.15 15.61
CA LEU A 46 -17.09 -8.27 14.82
C LEU A 46 -16.33 -9.01 13.72
N PHE A 47 -16.04 -10.30 13.92
CA PHE A 47 -15.39 -11.15 12.91
C PHE A 47 -16.40 -11.98 12.09
N SER A 48 -17.69 -11.68 12.19
CA SER A 48 -18.71 -12.24 11.29
C SER A 48 -18.58 -11.67 9.86
N ALA A 49 -19.38 -12.18 8.92
CA ALA A 49 -19.25 -11.83 7.50
C ALA A 49 -20.12 -10.65 7.07
N ASN A 50 -21.18 -10.37 7.82
CA ASN A 50 -22.26 -9.49 7.43
C ASN A 50 -22.06 -8.10 8.01
N TRP A 51 -22.34 -7.07 7.22
CA TRP A 51 -22.21 -5.67 7.63
C TRP A 51 -23.53 -4.98 7.31
N PHE A 52 -24.42 -4.93 8.29
CA PHE A 52 -25.75 -4.34 8.20
C PHE A 52 -26.01 -3.46 9.43
N PRO A 53 -25.34 -2.29 9.53
CA PRO A 53 -25.40 -1.45 10.71
C PRO A 53 -26.76 -0.74 10.91
N VAL A 54 -27.59 -0.68 9.87
CA VAL A 54 -28.91 0.02 9.85
C VAL A 54 -30.08 -0.97 9.94
N TRP A 55 -29.82 -2.27 10.09
CA TRP A 55 -30.89 -3.28 10.24
C TRP A 55 -31.50 -3.25 11.65
N ASP A 56 -32.68 -3.85 11.82
CA ASP A 56 -33.35 -3.97 13.12
C ASP A 56 -32.48 -4.63 14.20
N GLU A 57 -31.70 -5.64 13.79
CA GLU A 57 -30.60 -6.24 14.56
C GLU A 57 -29.28 -5.87 13.86
N PRO A 58 -28.54 -4.86 14.34
CA PRO A 58 -27.34 -4.39 13.67
C PRO A 58 -26.22 -5.44 13.63
N GLU A 59 -25.65 -5.67 12.45
CA GLU A 59 -24.53 -6.58 12.24
C GLU A 59 -23.25 -5.82 11.85
N PHE A 60 -22.14 -6.06 12.56
CA PHE A 60 -20.87 -5.34 12.38
C PHE A 60 -19.70 -6.27 11.99
N GLY A 61 -19.97 -7.27 11.17
CA GLY A 61 -19.01 -8.26 10.70
C GLY A 61 -18.02 -7.73 9.66
N ILE A 62 -16.73 -7.77 10.01
CA ILE A 62 -15.63 -7.16 9.24
C ILE A 62 -14.91 -8.18 8.34
N ARG A 63 -15.15 -9.48 8.53
CA ARG A 63 -14.39 -10.56 7.87
C ARG A 63 -14.42 -10.46 6.35
N THR A 64 -15.59 -10.19 5.77
CA THR A 64 -15.73 -10.06 4.31
C THR A 64 -14.91 -8.88 3.77
N MET A 65 -14.96 -7.74 4.47
CA MET A 65 -14.19 -6.56 4.12
C MET A 65 -12.69 -6.79 4.24
N LEU A 66 -12.25 -7.46 5.30
CA LEU A 66 -10.85 -7.81 5.53
C LEU A 66 -10.33 -8.73 4.42
N LEU A 67 -11.09 -9.77 4.07
CA LEU A 67 -10.72 -10.70 2.99
C LEU A 67 -10.68 -9.97 1.64
N ASN A 68 -11.65 -9.12 1.34
CA ASN A 68 -11.65 -8.30 0.12
C ASN A 68 -10.44 -7.36 0.05
N SER A 69 -10.11 -6.68 1.15
CA SER A 69 -8.90 -5.84 1.26
C SER A 69 -7.64 -6.64 0.99
N LEU A 70 -7.49 -7.82 1.60
CA LEU A 70 -6.31 -8.66 1.43
C LEU A 70 -6.20 -9.22 0.00
N LEU A 71 -7.29 -9.75 -0.56
CA LEU A 71 -7.32 -10.29 -1.92
C LEU A 71 -7.00 -9.21 -2.96
N LEU A 72 -7.60 -8.03 -2.82
CA LEU A 72 -7.32 -6.89 -3.70
C LEU A 72 -5.85 -6.47 -3.60
N THR A 73 -5.32 -6.39 -2.38
CA THR A 73 -3.93 -5.99 -2.14
C THR A 73 -2.95 -7.02 -2.72
N ILE A 74 -3.16 -8.31 -2.45
CA ILE A 74 -2.31 -9.40 -2.95
C ILE A 74 -2.31 -9.42 -4.47
N TRP A 75 -3.49 -9.42 -5.09
CA TRP A 75 -3.62 -9.49 -6.54
C TRP A 75 -2.93 -8.30 -7.22
N THR A 76 -3.24 -7.08 -6.78
CA THR A 76 -2.65 -5.85 -7.32
C THR A 76 -1.14 -5.81 -7.10
N SER A 77 -0.66 -6.20 -5.91
CA SER A 77 0.77 -6.22 -5.58
C SER A 77 1.54 -7.18 -6.49
N VAL A 78 1.02 -8.38 -6.74
CA VAL A 78 1.69 -9.35 -7.62
C VAL A 78 1.86 -8.78 -9.03
N VAL A 79 0.81 -8.18 -9.59
CA VAL A 79 0.87 -7.55 -10.92
C VAL A 79 1.90 -6.41 -10.93
N VAL A 80 1.84 -5.53 -9.94
CA VAL A 80 2.74 -4.37 -9.83
C VAL A 80 4.19 -4.79 -9.60
N TRP A 81 4.44 -5.81 -8.79
CA TRP A 81 5.80 -6.31 -8.54
C TRP A 81 6.41 -6.90 -9.80
N ILE A 82 5.66 -7.72 -10.54
CA ILE A 82 6.15 -8.35 -11.78
C ILE A 82 6.53 -7.26 -12.78
N ILE A 83 5.58 -6.38 -13.11
CA ILE A 83 5.79 -5.33 -14.13
C ILE A 83 6.86 -4.34 -13.65
N GLY A 84 6.78 -3.90 -12.39
CA GLY A 84 7.66 -2.89 -11.84
C GLY A 84 9.11 -3.33 -11.75
N ILE A 85 9.37 -4.60 -11.37
CA ILE A 85 10.72 -5.16 -11.34
C ILE A 85 11.27 -5.24 -12.77
N ILE A 86 10.50 -5.77 -13.73
CA ILE A 86 10.95 -5.89 -15.13
C ILE A 86 11.34 -4.52 -15.70
N VAL A 87 10.50 -3.50 -15.50
CA VAL A 87 10.79 -2.15 -16.00
C VAL A 87 11.98 -1.52 -15.28
N ALA A 88 12.13 -1.72 -13.96
CA ALA A 88 13.30 -1.24 -13.23
C ALA A 88 14.61 -1.87 -13.74
N PHE A 89 14.59 -3.16 -14.08
CA PHE A 89 15.72 -3.84 -14.71
C PHE A 89 16.05 -3.28 -16.08
N TYR A 90 15.03 -3.07 -16.91
CA TYR A 90 15.22 -2.46 -18.22
C TYR A 90 15.88 -1.08 -18.11
N LEU A 91 15.38 -0.23 -17.20
CA LEU A 91 15.93 1.10 -16.96
C LEU A 91 17.37 1.10 -16.43
N HIS A 92 17.72 0.11 -15.62
CA HIS A 92 19.07 -0.04 -15.06
C HIS A 92 20.08 -0.53 -16.09
N SER A 93 19.72 -1.56 -16.87
CA SER A 93 20.72 -2.31 -17.64
C SER A 93 20.68 -2.09 -19.16
N TYR A 94 19.58 -1.57 -19.71
CA TYR A 94 19.40 -1.42 -21.16
C TYR A 94 19.10 0.02 -21.60
N ALA A 95 18.37 0.78 -20.79
CA ALA A 95 17.93 2.12 -21.19
C ALA A 95 19.11 3.10 -21.34
N GLY A 96 19.06 3.91 -22.40
CA GLY A 96 20.00 5.02 -22.58
C GLY A 96 19.77 6.12 -21.53
N LYS A 97 20.76 7.01 -21.33
CA LYS A 97 20.67 8.09 -20.33
C LYS A 97 19.41 8.96 -20.50
N ASN A 98 19.10 9.38 -21.73
CA ASN A 98 17.97 10.25 -22.02
C ASN A 98 16.62 9.54 -21.82
N GLU A 99 16.52 8.28 -22.25
CA GLU A 99 15.32 7.45 -22.08
C GLU A 99 15.02 7.26 -20.60
N LYS A 100 16.06 6.92 -19.82
CA LYS A 100 15.98 6.73 -18.38
C LYS A 100 15.49 7.99 -17.65
N GLU A 101 16.12 9.13 -17.91
CA GLU A 101 15.73 10.41 -17.30
C GLU A 101 14.30 10.81 -17.67
N PHE A 102 13.88 10.54 -18.92
CA PHE A 102 12.53 10.82 -19.38
C PHE A 102 11.48 9.92 -18.70
N MET A 103 11.72 8.61 -18.64
CA MET A 103 10.82 7.65 -18.00
C MET A 103 10.67 7.93 -16.49
N LEU A 104 11.77 8.18 -15.78
CA LEU A 104 11.72 8.51 -14.35
C LEU A 104 10.92 9.78 -14.10
N ARG A 105 11.07 10.81 -14.94
CA ARG A 105 10.27 12.04 -14.85
C ARG A 105 8.78 11.79 -15.06
N ILE A 106 8.41 10.90 -15.99
CA ILE A 106 7.00 10.49 -16.18
C ILE A 106 6.49 9.81 -14.92
N PHE A 107 7.26 8.89 -14.32
CA PHE A 107 6.85 8.20 -13.11
C PHE A 107 6.70 9.15 -11.92
N GLU A 108 7.58 10.12 -11.76
CA GLU A 108 7.46 11.17 -10.75
C GLU A 108 6.20 12.02 -10.97
N PHE A 109 5.92 12.39 -12.22
CA PHE A 109 4.71 13.13 -12.57
C PHE A 109 3.44 12.34 -12.24
N VAL A 110 3.35 11.08 -12.67
CA VAL A 110 2.19 10.21 -12.38
C VAL A 110 2.03 9.98 -10.88
N SER A 111 3.13 9.84 -10.15
CA SER A 111 3.16 9.71 -8.68
C SER A 111 2.62 10.95 -7.95
N GLY A 112 2.69 12.13 -8.59
CA GLY A 112 2.17 13.38 -8.08
C GLY A 112 0.67 13.60 -8.33
N ILE A 113 0.03 12.76 -9.15
CA ILE A 113 -1.41 12.85 -9.41
C ILE A 113 -2.17 12.49 -8.13
N PRO A 114 -3.10 13.33 -7.64
CA PRO A 114 -3.93 13.00 -6.49
C PRO A 114 -4.73 11.72 -6.72
N SER A 115 -4.82 10.85 -5.71
CA SER A 115 -5.46 9.55 -5.87
C SER A 115 -6.96 9.64 -6.20
N VAL A 116 -7.65 10.70 -5.74
CA VAL A 116 -9.03 11.03 -6.15
C VAL A 116 -9.19 11.21 -7.65
N VAL A 117 -8.19 11.80 -8.34
CA VAL A 117 -8.26 12.04 -9.78
C VAL A 117 -8.18 10.71 -10.54
N LEU A 118 -7.36 9.78 -10.07
CA LEU A 118 -7.28 8.43 -10.63
C LEU A 118 -8.55 7.62 -10.35
N GLY A 119 -9.12 7.73 -9.14
CA GLY A 119 -10.42 7.14 -8.81
C GLY A 119 -11.52 7.66 -9.72
N PHE A 120 -11.58 8.98 -9.94
CA PHE A 120 -12.51 9.62 -10.85
C PHE A 120 -12.34 9.12 -12.29
N PHE A 121 -11.11 9.02 -12.78
CA PHE A 121 -10.81 8.44 -14.08
C PHE A 121 -11.31 6.98 -14.18
N GLY A 122 -11.12 6.18 -13.14
CA GLY A 122 -11.62 4.81 -13.08
C GLY A 122 -13.13 4.71 -13.17
N VAL A 123 -13.87 5.66 -12.60
CA VAL A 123 -15.34 5.72 -12.72
C VAL A 123 -15.79 6.22 -14.09
N VAL A 124 -15.20 7.30 -14.60
CA VAL A 124 -15.70 7.98 -15.80
C VAL A 124 -15.24 7.29 -17.09
N VAL A 125 -14.03 6.72 -17.10
CA VAL A 125 -13.42 6.16 -18.30
C VAL A 125 -13.38 4.65 -18.26
N LEU A 126 -12.86 4.05 -17.18
CA LEU A 126 -12.67 2.61 -17.12
C LEU A 126 -13.98 1.85 -16.86
N ALA A 127 -14.85 2.36 -15.98
CA ALA A 127 -16.11 1.69 -15.66
C ALA A 127 -17.01 1.45 -16.89
N PRO A 128 -17.22 2.44 -17.80
CA PRO A 128 -17.97 2.20 -19.04
C PRO A 128 -17.32 1.19 -19.98
N VAL A 129 -15.98 1.14 -20.02
CA VAL A 129 -15.23 0.15 -20.82
C VAL A 129 -15.46 -1.26 -20.26
N LEU A 130 -15.40 -1.42 -18.94
CA LEU A 130 -15.66 -2.70 -18.28
C LEU A 130 -17.08 -3.21 -18.52
N LEU A 131 -18.08 -2.31 -18.50
CA LEU A 131 -19.46 -2.66 -18.85
C LEU A 131 -19.57 -3.18 -20.29
N LYS A 132 -18.85 -2.58 -21.25
CA LYS A 132 -18.86 -3.01 -22.66
C LYS A 132 -18.24 -4.39 -22.89
N VAL A 133 -17.29 -4.80 -22.06
CA VAL A 133 -16.65 -6.13 -22.15
C VAL A 133 -17.40 -7.21 -21.34
N GLY A 134 -18.59 -6.90 -20.81
CA GLY A 134 -19.47 -7.86 -20.16
C GLY A 134 -19.41 -7.86 -18.63
N ALA A 135 -18.79 -6.86 -18.00
CA ALA A 135 -18.92 -6.67 -16.56
C ALA A 135 -20.35 -6.24 -16.22
N TRP A 136 -20.92 -6.82 -15.16
CA TRP A 136 -22.29 -6.49 -14.70
C TRP A 136 -22.34 -5.19 -13.90
N THR A 137 -21.21 -4.75 -13.35
CA THR A 137 -21.01 -3.41 -12.76
C THR A 137 -19.68 -2.84 -13.26
N GLY A 138 -19.63 -1.53 -13.50
CA GLY A 138 -18.40 -0.85 -13.85
C GLY A 138 -17.49 -0.57 -12.66
N GLN A 139 -18.03 -0.62 -11.44
CA GLN A 139 -17.27 -0.52 -10.19
C GLN A 139 -17.14 -1.92 -9.58
N ASN A 140 -15.94 -2.48 -9.65
CA ASN A 140 -15.66 -3.87 -9.33
C ASN A 140 -14.20 -4.08 -8.91
N PHE A 141 -13.89 -5.30 -8.49
CA PHE A 141 -12.55 -5.74 -8.12
C PHE A 141 -11.50 -5.43 -9.21
N LEU A 142 -11.81 -5.70 -10.48
CA LEU A 142 -10.88 -5.45 -11.58
C LEU A 142 -10.60 -3.96 -11.78
N ASN A 143 -11.62 -3.10 -11.74
CA ASN A 143 -11.45 -1.65 -11.83
C ASN A 143 -10.55 -1.15 -10.70
N ALA A 144 -10.86 -1.54 -9.45
CA ALA A 144 -10.05 -1.23 -8.29
C ALA A 144 -8.59 -1.67 -8.47
N SER A 145 -8.35 -2.90 -8.87
CA SER A 145 -6.99 -3.42 -9.07
C SER A 145 -6.24 -2.70 -10.18
N LEU A 146 -6.88 -2.38 -11.31
CA LEU A 146 -6.24 -1.66 -12.41
C LEU A 146 -5.87 -0.24 -12.00
N MET A 147 -6.77 0.50 -11.34
CA MET A 147 -6.48 1.87 -10.92
C MET A 147 -5.42 1.92 -9.82
N LEU A 148 -5.45 0.99 -8.87
CA LEU A 148 -4.38 0.84 -7.88
C LEU A 148 -3.05 0.46 -8.53
N SER A 149 -3.06 -0.37 -9.58
CA SER A 149 -1.85 -0.73 -10.30
C SER A 149 -1.23 0.49 -10.98
N VAL A 150 -2.04 1.28 -11.70
CA VAL A 150 -1.57 2.54 -12.33
C VAL A 150 -1.00 3.50 -11.29
N PHE A 151 -1.65 3.62 -10.15
CA PHE A 151 -1.19 4.48 -9.05
C PHE A 151 0.12 4.00 -8.43
N THR A 152 0.27 2.69 -8.18
CA THR A 152 1.39 2.16 -7.40
C THR A 152 2.60 1.69 -8.22
N LEU A 153 2.41 1.46 -9.52
CA LEU A 153 3.47 1.01 -10.43
C LEU A 153 4.65 1.99 -10.53
N PRO A 154 4.46 3.32 -10.65
CA PRO A 154 5.57 4.28 -10.65
C PRO A 154 6.46 4.19 -9.41
N PHE A 155 5.86 3.94 -8.23
CA PHE A 155 6.60 3.77 -6.98
C PHE A 155 7.41 2.48 -6.98
N MET A 156 6.82 1.37 -7.44
CA MET A 156 7.53 0.10 -7.53
C MET A 156 8.75 0.18 -8.46
N ILE A 157 8.57 0.81 -9.63
CA ILE A 157 9.66 1.00 -10.61
C ILE A 157 10.76 1.88 -10.01
N SER A 158 10.39 3.04 -9.47
CA SER A 158 11.37 4.02 -8.99
C SER A 158 12.19 3.49 -7.82
N LEU A 159 11.55 2.85 -6.83
CA LEU A 159 12.24 2.30 -5.65
C LEU A 159 13.13 1.09 -6.01
N SER A 160 12.67 0.24 -6.93
CA SER A 160 13.46 -0.90 -7.41
C SER A 160 14.66 -0.45 -8.23
N TYR A 161 14.47 0.54 -9.11
CA TYR A 161 15.54 1.14 -9.90
C TYR A 161 16.60 1.80 -8.99
N GLN A 162 16.18 2.59 -8.00
CA GLN A 162 17.11 3.18 -7.02
C GLN A 162 17.87 2.13 -6.21
N SER A 163 17.28 0.95 -5.99
CA SER A 163 17.96 -0.17 -5.32
C SER A 163 19.04 -0.79 -6.21
N LEU A 164 18.79 -0.89 -7.51
CA LEU A 164 19.75 -1.36 -8.51
C LEU A 164 20.90 -0.37 -8.73
N GLU A 165 20.60 0.93 -8.78
CA GLU A 165 21.63 1.98 -8.97
C GLU A 165 22.60 2.07 -7.77
N LYS A 166 22.21 1.56 -6.59
CA LYS A 166 23.08 1.48 -5.40
C LYS A 166 24.07 0.32 -5.43
N VAL A 167 24.00 -0.57 -6.43
CA VAL A 167 24.95 -1.67 -6.58
C VAL A 167 26.34 -1.10 -6.91
N PRO A 168 27.40 -1.42 -6.14
CA PRO A 168 28.75 -0.99 -6.45
C PRO A 168 29.20 -1.50 -7.82
N LYS A 169 29.75 -0.61 -8.66
CA LYS A 169 30.16 -0.96 -10.04
C LYS A 169 31.27 -2.01 -10.07
N GLU A 170 32.02 -2.14 -8.99
CA GLU A 170 33.07 -3.14 -8.80
C GLU A 170 32.52 -4.57 -8.97
N ILE A 171 31.29 -4.82 -8.53
CA ILE A 171 30.62 -6.13 -8.67
C ILE A 171 30.38 -6.43 -10.16
N SER A 172 29.89 -5.45 -10.89
CA SER A 172 29.62 -5.56 -12.32
C SER A 172 30.92 -5.71 -13.12
N TYR A 173 31.95 -4.92 -12.80
CA TYR A 173 33.26 -5.01 -13.45
C TYR A 173 33.97 -6.34 -13.17
N ALA A 174 33.87 -6.87 -11.95
CA ALA A 174 34.42 -8.18 -11.61
C ALA A 174 33.73 -9.30 -12.41
N ALA A 175 32.40 -9.25 -12.55
CA ALA A 175 31.65 -10.19 -13.36
C ALA A 175 32.06 -10.13 -14.84
N VAL A 176 32.23 -8.93 -15.41
CA VAL A 176 32.72 -8.78 -16.79
C VAL A 176 34.17 -9.29 -16.94
N ALA A 177 35.04 -9.04 -15.95
CA ALA A 177 36.45 -9.46 -15.98
C ALA A 177 36.64 -10.98 -16.03
N ILE A 178 35.71 -11.75 -15.46
CA ILE A 178 35.71 -13.23 -15.55
C ILE A 178 35.01 -13.75 -16.82
N GLY A 179 34.68 -12.87 -17.78
CA GLY A 179 34.03 -13.23 -19.05
C GLY A 179 32.53 -13.47 -18.95
N ALA A 180 31.86 -12.98 -17.90
CA ALA A 180 30.42 -13.15 -17.77
C ALA A 180 29.65 -12.38 -18.86
N LYS A 181 28.61 -13.01 -19.41
CA LYS A 181 27.69 -12.35 -20.35
C LYS A 181 26.89 -11.27 -19.62
N GLN A 182 26.39 -10.28 -20.37
CA GLN A 182 25.58 -9.19 -19.83
C GLN A 182 24.41 -9.67 -18.94
N LEU A 183 23.72 -10.75 -19.33
CA LEU A 183 22.65 -11.34 -18.53
C LEU A 183 23.14 -11.86 -17.17
N SER A 184 24.33 -12.47 -17.13
CA SER A 184 24.93 -12.96 -15.88
C SER A 184 25.32 -11.80 -14.96
N VAL A 185 25.85 -10.71 -15.53
CA VAL A 185 26.13 -9.47 -14.77
C VAL A 185 24.85 -8.94 -14.14
N MET A 186 23.76 -8.85 -14.90
CA MET A 186 22.45 -8.41 -14.40
C MET A 186 21.92 -9.30 -13.28
N VAL A 187 22.09 -10.61 -13.36
CA VAL A 187 21.65 -11.55 -12.30
C VAL A 187 22.43 -11.32 -11.00
N VAL A 188 23.72 -11.01 -11.10
CA VAL A 188 24.56 -10.70 -9.93
C VAL A 188 24.14 -9.36 -9.31
N GLU A 189 23.92 -8.32 -10.12
CA GLU A 189 23.42 -7.02 -9.67
C GLU A 189 22.05 -7.14 -9.01
N LEU A 190 21.13 -7.90 -9.63
CA LEU A 190 19.83 -8.25 -9.07
C LEU A 190 19.98 -8.87 -7.70
N ARG A 191 20.81 -9.91 -7.58
CA ARG A 191 21.02 -10.61 -6.32
C ARG A 191 21.53 -9.66 -5.23
N TYR A 192 22.44 -8.75 -5.57
CA TYR A 192 22.94 -7.74 -4.63
C TYR A 192 21.84 -6.74 -4.22
N ALA A 193 21.03 -6.27 -5.17
CA ALA A 193 19.96 -5.30 -4.95
C ALA A 193 18.71 -5.90 -4.28
N MET A 194 18.62 -7.22 -4.15
CA MET A 194 17.43 -7.90 -3.61
C MET A 194 16.87 -7.36 -2.29
N PRO A 195 17.69 -6.99 -1.27
CA PRO A 195 17.14 -6.42 -0.04
C PRO A 195 16.37 -5.13 -0.30
N GLY A 196 16.88 -4.27 -1.19
CA GLY A 196 16.21 -3.04 -1.61
C GLY A 196 14.95 -3.29 -2.43
N ILE A 197 14.98 -4.28 -3.33
CA ILE A 197 13.80 -4.67 -4.12
C ILE A 197 12.70 -5.25 -3.20
N VAL A 198 13.05 -6.13 -2.26
CA VAL A 198 12.09 -6.67 -1.29
C VAL A 198 11.53 -5.56 -0.39
N ASN A 199 12.36 -4.61 0.03
CA ASN A 199 11.87 -3.43 0.75
C ASN A 199 10.86 -2.65 -0.11
N SER A 200 11.17 -2.44 -1.39
CA SER A 200 10.29 -1.75 -2.34
C SER A 200 8.94 -2.46 -2.50
N MET A 201 8.96 -3.79 -2.65
CA MET A 201 7.76 -4.64 -2.74
C MET A 201 6.85 -4.47 -1.52
N MET A 202 7.42 -4.50 -0.31
CA MET A 202 6.67 -4.37 0.94
C MET A 202 6.10 -2.97 1.15
N ASN A 203 6.85 -1.93 0.79
CA ASN A 203 6.35 -0.55 0.85
C ASN A 203 5.17 -0.34 -0.09
N VAL A 204 5.24 -0.91 -1.30
CA VAL A 204 4.14 -0.87 -2.27
C VAL A 204 2.93 -1.65 -1.77
N PHE A 205 3.13 -2.83 -1.18
CA PHE A 205 2.05 -3.62 -0.58
C PHE A 205 1.30 -2.83 0.51
N ASN A 206 2.03 -2.20 1.43
CA ASN A 206 1.45 -1.36 2.48
C ASN A 206 0.66 -0.17 1.91
N ARG A 207 1.18 0.42 0.83
CA ARG A 207 0.50 1.53 0.16
C ARG A 207 -0.80 1.10 -0.51
N ILE A 208 -0.83 -0.08 -1.15
CA ILE A 208 -2.06 -0.62 -1.75
C ILE A 208 -3.09 -0.94 -0.66
N PHE A 209 -2.66 -1.57 0.43
CA PHE A 209 -3.55 -1.94 1.54
C PHE A 209 -4.19 -0.71 2.22
N GLY A 210 -3.44 0.39 2.32
CA GLY A 210 -3.90 1.65 2.91
C GLY A 210 -4.59 2.61 1.93
N GLU A 211 -4.68 2.29 0.63
CA GLU A 211 -5.29 3.19 -0.33
C GLU A 211 -6.80 3.27 -0.10
N THR A 212 -7.29 4.49 0.05
CA THR A 212 -8.67 4.75 0.49
C THR A 212 -9.49 5.35 -0.63
N MET A 213 -8.96 6.36 -1.33
CA MET A 213 -9.78 7.17 -2.23
C MET A 213 -10.07 6.48 -3.56
N ILE A 214 -9.06 5.84 -4.15
CA ILE A 214 -9.27 5.05 -5.37
C ILE A 214 -10.29 3.95 -5.08
N VAL A 215 -10.06 3.20 -4.00
CA VAL A 215 -10.88 2.06 -3.63
C VAL A 215 -12.32 2.46 -3.35
N LEU A 216 -12.54 3.54 -2.60
CA LEU A 216 -13.87 4.09 -2.34
C LEU A 216 -14.65 4.37 -3.62
N MET A 217 -13.99 4.96 -4.63
CA MET A 217 -14.65 5.41 -5.85
C MET A 217 -14.95 4.29 -6.85
N VAL A 218 -14.09 3.26 -6.94
CA VAL A 218 -14.17 2.28 -8.05
C VAL A 218 -14.49 0.85 -7.64
N SER A 219 -14.55 0.53 -6.35
CA SER A 219 -14.75 -0.85 -5.86
C SER A 219 -16.19 -1.34 -5.87
N GLY A 220 -17.17 -0.42 -5.85
CA GLY A 220 -18.61 -0.72 -5.93
C GLY A 220 -19.32 -0.86 -4.58
N GLY A 221 -18.59 -0.97 -3.47
CA GLY A 221 -19.16 -0.81 -2.12
C GLY A 221 -20.08 -1.95 -1.64
N SER A 222 -20.12 -3.09 -2.33
CA SER A 222 -20.93 -4.24 -1.90
C SER A 222 -20.16 -5.12 -0.91
N ASN A 223 -20.78 -5.42 0.24
CA ASN A 223 -20.20 -6.33 1.24
C ASN A 223 -20.42 -7.80 0.86
N MET A 224 -19.87 -8.21 -0.28
CA MET A 224 -19.85 -9.59 -0.75
C MET A 224 -18.39 -10.04 -0.92
N LEU A 225 -18.11 -11.31 -0.62
CA LEU A 225 -16.78 -11.87 -0.89
C LEU A 225 -16.60 -12.02 -2.40
N VAL A 226 -15.49 -11.50 -2.92
CA VAL A 226 -15.16 -11.59 -4.35
C VAL A 226 -15.08 -13.05 -4.84
N LYS A 227 -15.81 -13.37 -5.91
CA LYS A 227 -15.76 -14.66 -6.60
C LYS A 227 -15.33 -14.53 -8.06
N SER A 228 -15.61 -13.38 -8.66
CA SER A 228 -15.25 -12.99 -10.03
C SER A 228 -14.56 -11.62 -10.04
N PHE A 229 -13.73 -11.38 -11.04
CA PHE A 229 -13.08 -10.08 -11.27
C PHE A 229 -14.07 -8.94 -11.48
N PHE A 230 -15.29 -9.24 -11.92
CA PHE A 230 -16.34 -8.25 -12.15
C PHE A 230 -17.24 -8.00 -10.94
N ASP A 231 -16.98 -8.68 -9.81
CA ASP A 231 -17.79 -8.48 -8.61
C ASP A 231 -17.46 -7.14 -7.93
N PRO A 232 -18.49 -6.41 -7.45
CA PRO A 232 -18.29 -5.29 -6.55
C PRO A 232 -17.78 -5.81 -5.20
N ILE A 233 -16.87 -5.06 -4.60
CA ILE A 233 -16.26 -5.39 -3.31
C ILE A 233 -16.34 -4.17 -2.40
N ARG A 234 -16.23 -4.43 -1.09
CA ARG A 234 -16.14 -3.38 -0.08
C ARG A 234 -14.93 -3.62 0.83
N PRO A 235 -13.79 -2.97 0.53
CA PRO A 235 -12.61 -3.05 1.39
C PRO A 235 -12.77 -2.22 2.68
N LEU A 236 -11.93 -2.49 3.67
CA LEU A 236 -11.94 -1.82 4.97
C LEU A 236 -11.81 -0.29 4.85
N THR A 237 -10.86 0.17 4.02
CA THR A 237 -10.61 1.60 3.79
C THR A 237 -11.81 2.30 3.16
N ALA A 238 -12.46 1.66 2.19
CA ALA A 238 -13.67 2.19 1.56
C ALA A 238 -14.83 2.31 2.57
N THR A 239 -14.98 1.35 3.47
CA THR A 239 -16.01 1.40 4.53
C THR A 239 -15.82 2.59 5.45
N LEU A 240 -14.58 2.80 5.92
CA LEU A 240 -14.24 3.98 6.73
C LEU A 240 -14.52 5.28 5.98
N GLY A 241 -14.09 5.37 4.73
CA GLY A 241 -14.26 6.57 3.91
C GLY A 241 -15.73 6.87 3.58
N SER A 242 -16.57 5.84 3.41
CA SER A 242 -17.99 6.02 3.07
C SER A 242 -18.86 6.32 4.29
N GLU A 243 -18.61 5.68 5.43
CA GLU A 243 -19.57 5.70 6.54
C GLU A 243 -19.16 6.65 7.67
N MET A 244 -17.87 6.91 7.90
CA MET A 244 -17.43 7.67 9.09
C MET A 244 -18.04 9.07 9.21
N GLY A 245 -18.36 9.72 8.09
CA GLY A 245 -18.99 11.04 8.07
C GLY A 245 -20.50 11.05 8.30
N GLU A 246 -21.15 9.89 8.26
CA GLU A 246 -22.62 9.75 8.29
C GLU A 246 -23.14 9.18 9.61
N VAL A 247 -22.27 8.66 10.48
CA VAL A 247 -22.65 7.96 11.70
C VAL A 247 -22.73 8.89 12.92
N GLU A 248 -23.74 8.65 13.76
CA GLU A 248 -23.92 9.34 15.04
C GLU A 248 -22.77 9.04 16.01
N ILE A 249 -22.20 10.11 16.59
CA ILE A 249 -21.09 10.03 17.55
C ILE A 249 -21.52 9.27 18.80
N GLY A 250 -20.72 8.27 19.21
CA GLY A 250 -20.97 7.45 20.40
C GLY A 250 -21.91 6.27 20.19
N SER A 251 -22.44 6.06 18.98
CA SER A 251 -23.18 4.84 18.61
C SER A 251 -22.28 3.60 18.55
N VAL A 252 -22.88 2.40 18.52
CA VAL A 252 -22.12 1.15 18.32
C VAL A 252 -21.49 1.12 16.93
N HIS A 253 -22.20 1.62 15.93
CA HIS A 253 -21.70 1.74 14.56
C HIS A 253 -20.46 2.63 14.48
N TYR A 254 -20.46 3.77 15.18
CA TYR A 254 -19.30 4.65 15.28
C TYR A 254 -18.10 3.88 15.84
N SER A 255 -18.30 3.22 16.98
CA SER A 255 -17.24 2.43 17.62
C SER A 255 -16.75 1.26 16.75
N ALA A 256 -17.62 0.63 15.96
CA ALA A 256 -17.25 -0.44 15.04
C ALA A 256 -16.37 0.08 13.88
N LEU A 257 -16.65 1.28 13.36
CA LEU A 257 -15.78 1.94 12.39
C LEU A 257 -14.41 2.28 13.02
N PHE A 258 -14.37 2.76 14.26
CA PHE A 258 -13.10 2.96 14.98
C PHE A 258 -12.32 1.65 15.16
N PHE A 259 -13.01 0.54 15.39
CA PHE A 259 -12.40 -0.79 15.43
C PHE A 259 -11.79 -1.18 14.07
N ILE A 260 -12.46 -0.90 12.93
CA ILE A 260 -11.88 -1.09 11.60
C ILE A 260 -10.61 -0.25 11.43
N GLY A 261 -10.64 1.02 11.84
CA GLY A 261 -9.47 1.91 11.78
C GLY A 261 -8.30 1.42 12.64
N PHE A 262 -8.59 0.97 13.86
CA PHE A 262 -7.62 0.35 14.75
C PHE A 262 -7.02 -0.92 14.14
N LEU A 263 -7.85 -1.80 13.58
CA LEU A 263 -7.41 -3.04 12.94
C LEU A 263 -6.51 -2.74 11.73
N LEU A 264 -6.87 -1.78 10.88
CA LEU A 264 -6.03 -1.34 9.76
C LEU A 264 -4.67 -0.82 10.23
N LEU A 265 -4.64 -0.03 11.31
CA LEU A 265 -3.39 0.47 11.88
C LEU A 265 -2.52 -0.69 12.37
N ILE A 266 -3.08 -1.65 13.11
CA ILE A 266 -2.35 -2.82 13.60
C ILE A 266 -1.81 -3.65 12.45
N ILE A 267 -2.62 -3.93 11.42
CA ILE A 267 -2.18 -4.68 10.24
C ILE A 267 -1.04 -3.93 9.53
N SER A 268 -1.19 -2.62 9.29
CA SER A 268 -0.16 -1.79 8.66
C SER A 268 1.16 -1.79 9.45
N LEU A 269 1.08 -1.69 10.79
CA LEU A 269 2.25 -1.77 11.67
C LEU A 269 2.91 -3.15 11.57
N LEU A 270 2.14 -4.23 11.63
CA LEU A 270 2.65 -5.59 11.52
C LEU A 270 3.34 -5.80 10.17
N LEU A 271 2.72 -5.38 9.07
CA LEU A 271 3.33 -5.48 7.74
C LEU A 271 4.63 -4.69 7.64
N THR A 272 4.69 -3.49 8.24
CA THR A 272 5.91 -2.67 8.28
C THR A 272 7.02 -3.33 9.10
N VAL A 273 6.70 -3.90 10.26
CA VAL A 273 7.65 -4.64 11.10
C VAL A 273 8.16 -5.88 10.38
N LEU A 274 7.27 -6.64 9.74
CA LEU A 274 7.62 -7.81 8.94
C LEU A 274 8.53 -7.44 7.77
N ALA A 275 8.23 -6.35 7.06
CA ALA A 275 9.07 -5.84 5.98
C ALA A 275 10.50 -5.59 6.46
N ASN A 276 10.66 -4.84 7.57
CA ASN A 276 11.95 -4.54 8.15
C ASN A 276 12.71 -5.80 8.61
N TYR A 277 12.00 -6.77 9.18
CA TYR A 277 12.59 -8.04 9.59
C TYR A 277 13.11 -8.85 8.40
N ILE A 278 12.30 -8.98 7.33
CA ILE A 278 12.66 -9.73 6.12
C ILE A 278 13.86 -9.09 5.41
N VAL A 279 13.90 -7.75 5.31
CA VAL A 279 15.01 -7.01 4.69
C VAL A 279 16.31 -7.27 5.45
N ARG A 280 16.32 -7.11 6.78
CA ARG A 280 17.51 -7.38 7.62
C ARG A 280 17.95 -8.84 7.56
N TRP A 281 17.02 -9.77 7.42
CA TRP A 281 17.35 -11.17 7.22
C TRP A 281 18.06 -11.39 5.88
N ARG A 282 17.55 -10.82 4.77
CA ARG A 282 18.21 -10.91 3.46
C ARG A 282 19.57 -10.24 3.40
N GLU A 283 19.76 -9.10 4.06
CA GLU A 283 21.07 -8.42 4.10
C GLU A 283 22.15 -9.30 4.73
N ARG A 284 21.80 -10.04 5.79
CA ARG A 284 22.72 -10.98 6.45
C ARG A 284 23.12 -12.15 5.56
N TRP A 285 22.22 -12.62 4.70
CA TRP A 285 22.49 -13.72 3.76
C TRP A 285 23.38 -13.35 2.57
N ILE A 286 23.45 -12.06 2.21
CA ILE A 286 24.28 -11.61 1.07
C ILE A 286 25.69 -11.21 1.53
N ARG A 287 25.84 -10.78 2.79
CA ARG A 287 27.12 -10.38 3.38
C ARG A 287 27.87 -11.50 4.11
N GLY A 288 27.24 -12.66 4.29
CA GLY A 288 27.85 -13.88 4.83
C GLY A 288 28.15 -14.86 3.71
#